data_AF-A0A3D5R777-F1
#
_entry.id   AF-A0A3D5R777-F1
#
_cell.length_a   1.000
_cell.length_b   1.000
_cell.length_c   1.000
_cell.angle_alpha   90.00
_cell.angle_beta   90.00
_cell.angle_gamma   90.00
#
_symmetry.space_group_name_H-M   'P 1'
#
loop_
_entity.id
_entity.type
_entity.pdbx_description
1 polymer ?
#
loop_
_entity_poly.entity_id
_entity_poly.type
_entity_poly.pdbx_seq_one_letter_code
_entity_poly.pdbx_strand_id
1 'polypeptide(L)'
;MQLSFIIVLIISIFISIFAIQNGGKVTIDLFFARYSVSQALVILISVGSGALIAGILGAFKRLKKSKEIRDLTKKVKSLEDESAVLKEKLKDEENDKEELEILNVDLKEELKKNKELLAELKEFDNKRNEAEKI
;
A
#
# COMPACT_ATOMS: atom_id res chain seq x y z
N MET A 1 10.73 7.16 -23.04
CA MET A 1 10.53 6.03 -23.98
C MET A 1 10.89 6.40 -25.42
N GLN A 2 10.46 7.55 -25.93
CA GLN A 2 10.72 7.93 -27.33
C GLN A 2 12.20 8.26 -27.62
N LEU A 3 12.90 8.98 -26.72
CA LEU A 3 14.33 9.28 -26.90
C LEU A 3 15.19 8.01 -26.95
N SER A 4 14.91 7.04 -26.08
CA SER A 4 15.58 5.74 -26.04
C SER A 4 15.43 4.99 -27.37
N PHE A 5 14.22 5.03 -27.94
CA PHE A 5 13.92 4.41 -29.22
C PHE A 5 14.67 5.08 -30.38
N ILE A 6 14.70 6.42 -30.41
CA ILE A 6 15.46 7.19 -31.41
C ILE A 6 16.95 6.85 -31.34
N ILE A 7 17.53 6.78 -30.14
CA ILE A 7 18.93 6.42 -29.95
C ILE A 7 19.22 5.00 -30.46
N VAL A 8 18.37 4.03 -30.15
CA VAL A 8 18.51 2.65 -30.65
C VAL A 8 18.44 2.61 -32.18
N LEU A 9 17.57 3.41 -32.78
CA LEU A 9 17.44 3.47 -34.24
C LEU A 9 18.72 4.02 -34.89
N ILE A 10 19.27 5.10 -34.35
CA ILE A 10 20.54 5.68 -34.82
C ILE A 10 21.67 4.64 -34.69
N ILE A 11 21.78 3.97 -33.55
CA ILE A 11 22.77 2.90 -33.32
C ILE A 11 22.57 1.75 -34.31
N SER A 12 21.33 1.34 -34.59
CA SER A 12 21.03 0.27 -35.55
C SER A 12 21.51 0.59 -36.96
N ILE A 13 21.40 1.86 -37.39
CA ILE A 13 21.95 2.33 -38.67
C ILE A 13 23.47 2.17 -38.69
N PHE A 14 24.17 2.61 -37.63
CA PHE A 14 25.62 2.44 -37.52
C PHE A 14 26.05 0.96 -37.55
N ILE A 15 25.34 0.09 -36.83
CA ILE A 15 25.59 -1.36 -36.83
C ILE A 15 25.39 -1.93 -38.23
N SER A 16 24.34 -1.52 -38.94
CA SER A 16 24.04 -1.98 -40.30
C SER A 16 25.11 -1.56 -41.30
N ILE A 17 25.54 -0.30 -41.23
CA ILE A 17 26.66 0.22 -42.05
C ILE A 17 27.94 -0.57 -41.75
N PHE A 18 28.24 -0.78 -40.47
CA PHE A 18 29.41 -1.56 -40.04
C PHE A 18 29.39 -2.99 -40.58
N ALA A 19 28.23 -3.65 -40.54
CA ALA A 19 28.06 -5.01 -41.07
C ALA A 19 28.24 -5.07 -42.59
N ILE A 20 27.72 -4.09 -43.34
CA ILE A 20 27.88 -4.02 -44.80
C ILE A 20 29.34 -3.78 -45.18
N GLN A 21 30.00 -2.81 -44.55
CA GLN A 21 31.39 -2.48 -44.84
C GLN A 21 32.35 -3.62 -44.47
N ASN A 22 32.02 -4.39 -43.43
CA ASN A 22 32.81 -5.51 -42.96
C ASN A 22 32.12 -6.85 -43.30
N GLY A 23 31.56 -6.95 -44.51
CA GLY A 23 30.90 -8.16 -45.00
C GLY A 23 31.83 -9.31 -45.39
N GLY A 24 33.15 -9.15 -45.21
CA GLY A 24 34.14 -10.16 -45.51
C GLY A 24 33.94 -11.47 -44.73
N LYS A 25 34.55 -12.55 -45.22
CA LYS A 25 34.53 -13.83 -44.51
C LYS A 25 35.57 -13.81 -43.38
N VAL A 26 35.14 -14.23 -42.20
CA VAL A 26 36.00 -14.48 -41.04
C VAL A 26 35.96 -15.96 -40.70
N THR A 27 37.12 -16.51 -40.37
CA THR A 27 37.22 -17.90 -39.87
C THR A 27 37.05 -17.87 -38.36
N ILE A 28 36.06 -18.60 -37.87
CA ILE A 28 35.82 -18.80 -36.44
C ILE A 28 36.27 -20.21 -36.08
N ASP A 29 37.23 -20.30 -35.19
CA ASP A 29 37.64 -21.53 -34.55
C ASP A 29 36.78 -21.74 -33.30
N LEU A 30 35.75 -22.57 -33.43
CA LEU A 30 35.00 -23.09 -32.29
C LEU A 30 35.76 -24.30 -31.72
N PHE A 31 35.54 -24.60 -30.44
CA PHE A 31 36.22 -25.67 -29.69
C PHE A 31 36.33 -27.02 -30.45
N PHE A 32 35.38 -27.35 -31.33
CA PHE A 32 35.36 -28.59 -32.11
C PHE A 32 35.22 -28.40 -33.62
N ALA A 33 35.14 -27.17 -34.13
CA ALA A 33 34.86 -26.93 -35.55
C ALA A 33 35.34 -25.56 -36.03
N ARG A 34 35.84 -25.50 -37.27
CA ARG A 34 36.23 -24.26 -37.94
C ARG A 34 35.21 -23.89 -39.00
N TYR A 35 34.67 -22.67 -38.93
CA TYR A 35 33.70 -22.19 -39.90
C TYR A 35 34.14 -20.87 -40.50
N SER A 36 34.09 -20.75 -41.82
CA SER A 36 34.29 -19.48 -42.53
C SER A 36 32.93 -18.86 -42.84
N VAL A 37 32.51 -17.89 -42.03
CA VAL A 37 31.21 -17.20 -42.14
C VAL A 37 31.41 -15.72 -42.44
N SER A 38 30.39 -15.02 -42.94
CA SER A 38 30.50 -13.55 -43.10
C SER A 38 30.55 -12.89 -41.72
N GLN A 39 31.43 -11.91 -41.55
CA GLN A 39 31.54 -11.16 -40.30
C GLN A 39 30.24 -10.40 -39.99
N ALA A 40 29.52 -9.95 -41.02
CA ALA A 40 28.18 -9.40 -40.90
C ALA A 40 27.21 -10.33 -40.15
N LEU A 41 27.23 -11.63 -40.46
CA LEU A 41 26.37 -12.62 -39.79
C LEU A 41 26.75 -12.79 -38.32
N VAL A 42 28.05 -12.78 -38.01
CA VAL A 42 28.57 -12.87 -36.63
C VAL A 42 28.10 -11.69 -35.80
N ILE A 43 28.21 -10.48 -36.35
CA ILE A 43 27.74 -9.24 -35.71
C ILE A 43 26.23 -9.31 -35.45
N LEU A 44 25.45 -9.72 -36.47
CA LEU A 44 24.00 -9.80 -36.37
C LEU A 44 23.57 -10.77 -35.26
N ILE A 45 24.15 -11.98 -35.23
CA ILE A 45 23.85 -12.98 -34.20
C ILE A 45 24.25 -12.45 -32.82
N SER A 46 25.43 -11.85 -32.69
CA SER A 46 25.92 -11.35 -31.40
C SER A 46 25.03 -10.24 -30.82
N VAL A 47 24.68 -9.25 -31.65
CA VAL A 47 23.78 -8.15 -31.25
C VAL A 47 22.38 -8.70 -30.98
N GLY A 48 21.87 -9.60 -31.82
CA GLY A 48 20.57 -10.26 -31.65
C GLY A 48 20.49 -11.06 -30.35
N SER A 49 21.52 -11.83 -30.01
CA SER A 49 21.62 -12.56 -28.74
C SER A 49 21.67 -11.62 -27.55
N GLY A 50 22.43 -10.53 -27.62
CA GLY A 50 22.45 -9.51 -26.56
C GLY A 50 21.08 -8.87 -26.34
N ALA A 51 20.38 -8.49 -27.41
CA ALA A 51 19.03 -7.95 -27.35
C ALA A 51 18.02 -8.96 -26.78
N LEU A 52 18.12 -10.24 -27.18
CA LEU A 52 17.28 -11.31 -26.67
C LEU A 52 17.47 -11.50 -25.16
N ILE A 53 18.72 -11.58 -24.69
CA ILE A 53 19.04 -11.71 -23.26
C ILE A 53 18.51 -10.51 -22.49
N ALA A 54 18.74 -9.29 -22.98
CA ALA A 54 18.22 -8.06 -22.35
C ALA A 54 16.69 -8.06 -22.28
N GLY A 55 16.00 -8.50 -23.34
CA GLY A 55 14.55 -8.64 -23.39
C GLY A 55 14.02 -9.63 -22.34
N ILE A 56 14.67 -10.79 -22.22
CA ILE A 56 14.32 -11.81 -21.23
C ILE A 56 14.51 -11.28 -19.81
N LEU A 57 15.66 -10.68 -19.49
CA LEU A 57 15.93 -10.08 -18.17
C LEU A 57 14.93 -8.96 -17.84
N GLY A 58 14.59 -8.14 -18.82
CA GLY A 58 13.56 -7.10 -18.70
C GLY A 58 12.17 -7.68 -18.37
N ALA A 59 11.78 -8.76 -19.06
CA ALA A 59 10.52 -9.45 -18.80
C ALA A 59 10.47 -10.03 -17.38
N PHE A 60 11.53 -10.71 -16.93
CA PHE A 60 11.62 -11.23 -15.56
C PHE A 60 11.50 -10.12 -14.51
N LYS A 61 12.17 -8.99 -14.71
CA LYS A 61 12.07 -7.82 -13.82
C LYS A 61 10.64 -7.28 -13.75
N ARG A 62 9.94 -7.22 -14.88
CA ARG A 62 8.54 -6.77 -14.95
C ARG A 62 7.60 -7.71 -14.20
N LEU A 63 7.80 -9.03 -14.33
CA LEU A 63 7.02 -10.03 -13.58
C LEU A 63 7.22 -9.90 -12.07
N LYS A 64 8.47 -9.73 -11.61
CA LYS A 64 8.77 -9.51 -10.19
C LYS A 64 8.08 -8.24 -9.67
N LYS A 65 8.19 -7.13 -10.42
CA LYS A 65 7.55 -5.87 -10.05
C LYS A 65 6.03 -5.95 -10.04
N SER A 66 5.42 -6.69 -10.96
CA SER A 66 3.98 -6.92 -10.98
C SER A 66 3.50 -7.65 -9.73
N LYS A 67 4.24 -8.68 -9.28
CA LYS A 67 3.94 -9.37 -8.01
C LYS A 67 4.05 -8.43 -6.82
N GLU A 68 5.14 -7.66 -6.73
CA GLU A 68 5.37 -6.68 -5.67
C GLU A 68 4.26 -5.63 -5.60
N ILE A 69 3.83 -5.08 -6.74
CA ILE A 69 2.71 -4.14 -6.82
C ILE A 69 1.44 -4.80 -6.29
N ARG A 70 1.12 -6.01 -6.74
CA ARG A 70 -0.09 -6.73 -6.29
C ARG A 70 -0.09 -6.95 -4.77
N ASP A 71 1.05 -7.34 -4.20
CA ASP A 71 1.16 -7.62 -2.78
C ASP A 71 1.06 -6.32 -1.96
N LEU A 72 1.68 -5.22 -2.45
CA LEU A 72 1.53 -3.89 -1.87
C LEU A 72 0.07 -3.41 -1.93
N THR A 73 -0.61 -3.56 -3.07
CA THR A 73 -2.03 -3.19 -3.22
C THR A 73 -2.92 -3.95 -2.25
N LYS A 74 -2.68 -5.26 -2.06
CA LYS A 74 -3.42 -6.06 -1.07
C LYS A 74 -3.20 -5.54 0.36
N LYS A 75 -1.95 -5.18 0.69
CA LYS A 75 -1.63 -4.64 2.01
C LYS A 75 -2.29 -3.29 2.26
N VAL A 76 -2.29 -2.40 1.26
CA VAL A 76 -3.01 -1.12 1.33
C VAL A 76 -4.49 -1.35 1.59
N LYS A 77 -5.13 -2.21 0.79
CA LYS A 77 -6.55 -2.52 0.98
C LYS A 77 -6.86 -3.06 2.38
N SER A 78 -6.04 -3.99 2.88
CA SER A 78 -6.21 -4.53 4.24
C SER A 78 -6.10 -3.45 5.31
N LEU A 79 -5.18 -2.50 5.16
CA LEU A 79 -5.00 -1.39 6.10
C LEU A 79 -6.16 -0.38 6.00
N GLU A 80 -6.70 -0.16 4.80
CA GLU A 80 -7.88 0.68 4.59
C GLU A 80 -9.12 0.05 5.25
N ASP A 81 -9.33 -1.26 5.07
CA ASP A 81 -10.43 -2.00 5.69
C ASP A 81 -10.31 -1.97 7.23
N GLU A 82 -9.12 -2.20 7.79
CA GLU A 82 -8.87 -2.11 9.23
C GLU A 82 -9.08 -0.69 9.76
N SER A 83 -8.63 0.33 9.03
CA SER A 83 -8.87 1.73 9.41
C SER A 83 -10.34 2.10 9.38
N ALA A 84 -11.14 1.53 8.47
CA ALA A 84 -12.58 1.76 8.43
C ALA A 84 -13.27 1.18 9.67
N VAL A 85 -12.95 -0.07 10.03
CA VAL A 85 -13.48 -0.73 11.23
C VAL A 85 -13.09 0.03 12.51
N LEU A 86 -11.83 0.47 12.61
CA LEU A 86 -11.39 1.24 13.78
C LEU A 86 -12.10 2.59 13.90
N LYS A 87 -12.38 3.26 12.78
CA LYS A 87 -13.15 4.51 12.78
C LYS A 87 -14.60 4.30 13.21
N GLU A 88 -15.21 3.20 12.79
CA GLU A 88 -16.57 2.86 13.21
C GLU A 88 -16.62 2.59 14.73
N LYS A 89 -15.70 1.77 15.25
CA LYS A 89 -15.59 1.53 16.70
C LYS A 89 -15.34 2.80 17.51
N LEU A 90 -14.49 3.70 17.02
CA LEU A 90 -14.26 4.99 17.68
C LEU A 90 -15.54 5.82 17.75
N LYS A 91 -16.35 5.81 16.69
CA LYS A 91 -17.62 6.52 16.66
C LYS A 91 -18.63 5.91 17.64
N ASP A 92 -18.67 4.58 17.73
CA ASP A 92 -19.53 3.89 18.71
C ASP A 92 -19.10 4.22 20.15
N GLU A 93 -17.79 4.17 20.45
CA GLU A 93 -17.25 4.57 21.76
C GLU A 93 -17.53 6.05 22.09
N GLU A 94 -17.50 6.94 21.09
CA GLU A 94 -17.87 8.35 21.26
C GLU A 94 -19.35 8.51 21.62
N ASN A 95 -20.25 7.78 20.94
CA ASN A 95 -21.68 7.80 21.25
C ASN A 95 -21.96 7.24 22.66
N ASP A 96 -21.36 6.10 23.01
CA ASP A 96 -21.51 5.49 24.34
C ASP A 96 -21.04 6.44 25.44
N LYS A 97 -19.95 7.17 25.20
CA LYS A 97 -19.44 8.17 26.13
C LYS A 97 -20.41 9.34 26.28
N GLU A 98 -20.99 9.83 25.20
CA GLU A 98 -21.99 10.91 25.23
C GLU A 98 -23.25 10.48 26.00
N GLU A 99 -23.73 9.26 25.78
CA GLU A 99 -24.85 8.68 26.53
C GLU A 99 -24.54 8.56 28.03
N LEU A 100 -23.33 8.09 28.38
CA LEU A 100 -22.88 8.01 29.77
C LEU A 100 -22.73 9.39 30.43
N GLU A 101 -22.34 10.42 29.68
CA GLU A 101 -22.27 11.79 30.19
C GLU A 101 -23.67 12.34 30.50
N ILE A 102 -24.65 12.13 29.62
CA ILE A 102 -26.06 12.52 29.85
C ILE A 102 -26.61 11.80 31.08
N LEU A 103 -26.45 10.48 31.16
CA LEU A 103 -26.93 9.69 32.28
C LEU A 103 -26.31 10.14 33.61
N ASN A 104 -25.02 10.50 33.61
CA ASN A 104 -24.34 11.05 34.79
C ASN A 104 -24.91 12.41 35.24
N VAL A 105 -25.36 13.26 34.31
CA VAL A 105 -26.01 14.53 34.63
C VAL A 105 -27.37 14.27 35.28
N ASP A 106 -28.19 13.40 34.69
CA ASP A 106 -29.51 13.06 35.21
C ASP A 106 -29.43 12.43 36.60
N LEU A 107 -28.48 11.50 36.79
CA LEU A 107 -28.27 10.86 38.09
C LEU A 107 -27.88 11.87 39.17
N LYS A 108 -27.05 12.88 38.84
CA LYS A 108 -26.67 13.94 39.79
C LYS A 108 -27.86 14.80 40.20
N GLU A 109 -28.75 15.12 39.26
CA GLU A 109 -29.98 15.86 39.53
C GLU A 109 -30.94 15.07 40.42
N GLU A 110 -31.17 13.79 40.17
CA GLU A 110 -31.97 12.93 41.05
C GLU A 110 -31.37 12.82 42.45
N LEU A 111 -30.06 12.67 42.55
CA LEU A 111 -29.36 12.54 43.82
C LEU A 111 -29.46 13.84 44.64
N LYS A 112 -29.49 15.00 43.98
CA LYS A 112 -29.76 16.30 44.61
C LYS A 112 -31.19 16.35 45.16
N LYS A 113 -32.19 16.03 44.33
CA LYS A 113 -33.62 16.00 44.75
C LYS A 113 -33.85 15.06 45.93
N ASN A 114 -33.27 13.86 45.90
CA ASN A 114 -33.38 12.89 46.98
C ASN A 114 -32.72 13.38 48.28
N LYS A 115 -31.59 14.11 48.19
CA LYS A 115 -30.96 14.73 49.36
C LYS A 115 -31.82 15.84 49.97
N GLU A 116 -32.44 16.67 49.13
CA GLU A 116 -33.38 17.71 49.56
C GLU A 116 -34.58 17.09 50.28
N LEU A 117 -35.21 16.06 49.69
CA LEU A 117 -36.33 15.34 50.29
C LEU A 117 -35.96 14.67 51.62
N LEU A 118 -34.76 14.10 51.74
CA LEU A 118 -34.25 13.54 53.00
C LEU A 118 -34.06 14.61 54.07
N ALA A 119 -33.67 15.83 53.70
CA ALA A 119 -33.56 16.94 54.64
C ALA A 119 -34.95 17.38 55.13
N GLU A 120 -35.92 17.48 54.23
CA GLU A 120 -37.32 17.81 54.57
C GLU A 120 -37.95 16.76 55.49
N LEU A 121 -37.77 15.47 55.21
CA LEU A 121 -38.28 14.38 56.06
C LEU A 121 -37.67 14.44 57.48
N LYS A 122 -36.37 14.72 57.59
CA LYS A 122 -35.71 14.88 58.90
C LYS A 122 -36.24 16.08 59.67
N GLU A 123 -36.50 17.20 59.00
CA GLU A 123 -37.16 18.34 59.65
C GLU A 123 -38.57 17.99 60.12
N PHE A 124 -39.35 17.29 59.30
CA PHE A 124 -40.71 16.88 59.64
C PHE A 124 -40.74 15.95 60.86
N ASP A 125 -39.87 14.94 60.89
CA ASP A 125 -39.76 14.02 62.03
C ASP A 125 -39.36 14.75 63.31
N ASN A 126 -38.42 15.70 63.25
CA ASN A 126 -38.06 16.53 64.40
C ASN A 126 -39.26 17.35 64.92
N LYS A 127 -40.00 18.02 64.03
CA LYS A 127 -41.20 18.81 64.40
C LYS A 127 -42.29 17.94 65.02
N ARG A 128 -42.51 16.73 64.49
CA ARG A 128 -43.47 15.76 65.06
C ARG A 128 -43.06 15.34 66.48
N ASN A 129 -41.79 14.99 66.69
CA ASN A 129 -41.28 14.56 67.98
C ASN A 129 -41.32 15.67 69.05
N GLU A 130 -41.25 16.95 68.63
CA GLU A 130 -41.45 18.09 69.52
C GLU A 130 -42.93 18.29 69.89
N ALA A 131 -43.85 18.08 68.95
CA ALA A 131 -45.29 18.21 69.18
C ALA A 131 -45.86 17.11 70.11
N GLU A 132 -45.31 15.90 70.08
CA GLU A 132 -45.73 14.79 70.96
C GLU A 132 -45.23 14.91 72.42
N LYS A 133 -44.36 15.88 72.72
CA LYS A 133 -43.83 16.12 74.08
C LYS A 133 -44.64 17.09 74.93
N ILE A 134 -45.74 17.63 74.40
CA ILE A 134 -46.67 18.58 75.06
C ILE A 134 -47.92 17.83 75.50
#